data_AF-A0A4Y8BX88-F1
#
_entry.id   AF-A0A4Y8BX88-F1
#
_cell.length_a   1.000
_cell.length_b   1.000
_cell.length_c   1.000
_cell.angle_alpha   90.00
_cell.angle_beta   90.00
_cell.angle_gamma   90.00
#
_symmetry.space_group_name_H-M   'P 1'
#
loop_
_entity.id
_entity.type
_entity.pdbx_description
1 polymer ?
#
loop_
_entity_poly.entity_id
_entity_poly.type
_entity_poly.pdbx_seq_one_letter_code
_entity_poly.pdbx_strand_id
1 'polypeptide(L)' 'DPYISASKITDLDMEQAKNLDEILEKSDFITIHTPKTKETNGMIGKQEIAKMKDGIRLINCARGGLYTE' A
#
# COMPACT_ATOMS: atom_id res chain seq x y z
N ASP A 1 4.98 -5.78 4.42
CA ASP A 1 4.52 -5.23 5.72
C ASP A 1 5.69 -5.33 6.70
N PRO A 2 6.07 -4.24 7.41
CA PRO A 2 7.21 -4.25 8.33
C PRO A 2 7.02 -5.12 9.58
N TYR A 3 5.80 -5.60 9.86
CA TYR A 3 5.45 -6.37 11.06
C TYR A 3 5.35 -7.89 10.83
N ILE A 4 5.59 -8.38 9.61
CA ILE A 4 5.63 -9.81 9.29
C ILE A 4 7.06 -10.29 9.09
N SER A 5 7.35 -11.53 9.53
CA SER A 5 8.67 -12.14 9.34
C SER A 5 8.90 -12.51 7.86
N ALA A 6 10.14 -12.39 7.40
CA ALA A 6 10.51 -12.74 6.03
C ALA A 6 10.12 -14.18 5.64
N SER A 7 10.19 -15.13 6.59
CA SER A 7 9.76 -16.52 6.37
C SER A 7 8.30 -16.64 5.92
N LYS A 8 7.39 -15.86 6.52
CA LYS A 8 5.96 -15.89 6.15
C LYS A 8 5.69 -15.36 4.76
N ILE A 9 6.57 -14.50 4.25
CA ILE A 9 6.45 -13.92 2.90
C ILE A 9 6.85 -14.99 1.87
N THR A 10 7.97 -15.67 2.09
CA THR A 10 8.45 -16.73 1.20
C THR A 10 7.54 -17.95 1.19
N ASP A 11 6.95 -18.32 2.34
CA ASP A 11 6.06 -19.48 2.46
C ASP A 11 4.75 -19.32 1.65
N LEU A 12 4.41 -18.07 1.26
CA LEU A 12 3.19 -17.74 0.53
C LEU A 12 3.46 -17.29 -0.92
N ASP A 13 4.67 -17.51 -1.44
CA ASP A 13 5.12 -17.05 -2.76
C ASP A 13 4.89 -15.54 -2.97
N MET A 14 5.02 -14.76 -1.90
CA MET A 14 4.88 -13.31 -1.93
C MET A 14 6.23 -12.63 -2.10
N GLU A 15 6.22 -11.44 -2.67
CA GLU A 15 7.39 -10.57 -2.73
C GLU A 15 7.21 -9.40 -1.77
N GLN A 16 8.26 -9.09 -1.00
CA GLN A 16 8.26 -7.92 -0.14
C GLN A 16 8.77 -6.71 -0.92
N ALA A 17 7.91 -5.70 -1.10
CA ALA A 17 8.34 -4.40 -1.59
C ALA A 17 9.30 -3.71 -0.58
N LYS A 18 10.33 -3.05 -1.10
CA LYS A 18 11.34 -2.32 -0.30
C LYS A 18 10.75 -1.12 0.41
N ASN A 19 9.78 -0.46 -0.20
CA ASN A 19 9.10 0.73 0.31
C ASN A 19 7.73 0.90 -0.38
N LEU A 20 6.98 1.93 0.05
CA LEU A 20 5.67 2.23 -0.53
C LEU A 20 5.76 2.63 -2.01
N ASP A 21 6.79 3.38 -2.39
CA ASP A 21 6.96 3.86 -3.78
C ASP A 21 7.05 2.71 -4.77
N GLU A 22 7.75 1.63 -4.43
CA GLU A 22 7.80 0.43 -5.26
C GLU A 22 6.43 -0.20 -5.50
N ILE A 23 5.53 -0.15 -4.49
CA ILE A 23 4.15 -0.63 -4.64
C ILE A 23 3.38 0.32 -5.57
N LEU A 24 3.48 1.63 -5.35
CA LEU A 24 2.77 2.64 -6.13
C LEU A 24 3.11 2.56 -7.62
N GLU A 25 4.40 2.46 -7.95
CA GLU A 25 4.88 2.49 -9.34
C GLU A 25 4.62 1.17 -10.10
N LYS A 26 4.64 0.03 -9.40
CA LYS A 26 4.59 -1.29 -10.05
C LYS A 26 3.19 -1.93 -10.05
N SER A 27 2.31 -1.57 -9.13
CA SER A 27 1.02 -2.23 -8.99
C SER A 27 -0.02 -1.74 -10.01
N ASP A 28 -0.81 -2.67 -10.54
CA ASP A 28 -2.02 -2.37 -11.35
C ASP A 28 -3.28 -2.33 -10.47
N PHE A 29 -3.22 -3.00 -9.32
CA PHE A 29 -4.22 -3.01 -8.27
C PHE A 29 -3.52 -2.88 -6.92
N ILE A 30 -3.98 -1.94 -6.08
CA ILE A 30 -3.48 -1.75 -4.72
C ILE A 30 -4.65 -1.93 -3.76
N THR A 31 -4.51 -2.80 -2.76
CA THR A 31 -5.48 -2.96 -1.68
C THR A 31 -4.86 -2.60 -0.34
N ILE A 32 -5.54 -1.74 0.42
CA ILE A 32 -5.06 -1.25 1.72
C ILE A 32 -5.72 -2.05 2.83
N HIS A 33 -4.88 -2.72 3.63
CA HIS A 33 -5.28 -3.52 4.80
C HIS A 33 -4.51 -3.12 6.07
N THR A 34 -4.00 -1.90 6.14
CA THR A 34 -3.25 -1.40 7.31
C THR A 34 -4.18 -0.82 8.37
N PRO A 35 -3.88 -0.96 9.67
CA PRO A 35 -4.57 -0.20 10.72
C PRO A 35 -4.45 1.31 10.49
N LYS A 36 -5.40 2.09 11.01
CA LYS A 36 -5.30 3.55 11.05
C LYS A 36 -4.46 3.96 12.26
N THR A 37 -3.26 4.46 12.00
CA THR A 37 -2.31 4.99 12.98
C THR A 37 -1.95 6.43 12.60
N LYS A 38 -1.04 7.07 13.36
CA LYS A 38 -0.56 8.40 12.99
C LYS A 38 0.26 8.37 11.69
N GLU A 39 0.98 7.27 11.48
CA GLU A 39 1.85 7.03 10.34
C GLU A 39 1.07 6.68 9.07
N THR A 40 -0.06 5.96 9.20
CA THR A 40 -0.88 5.54 8.04
C THR A 40 -2.02 6.51 7.70
N ASN A 41 -2.28 7.51 8.56
CA ASN A 41 -3.31 8.51 8.30
C ASN A 41 -2.90 9.41 7.12
N GLY A 42 -3.73 9.43 6.07
CA GLY A 42 -3.44 10.14 4.84
C GLY A 42 -2.26 9.57 4.03
N MET A 43 -1.87 8.32 4.27
CA MET A 43 -0.72 7.69 3.62
C MET A 43 -0.81 7.69 2.08
N ILE A 44 -2.02 7.71 1.52
CA ILE A 44 -2.23 7.90 0.09
C ILE A 44 -2.79 9.31 -0.15
N GLY A 45 -1.91 10.26 -0.45
CA GLY A 45 -2.26 11.62 -0.85
C GLY A 45 -2.03 11.86 -2.33
N LYS A 46 -2.05 13.15 -2.72
CA LYS A 46 -1.82 13.56 -4.11
C LYS A 46 -0.45 13.16 -4.64
N GLN A 47 0.58 13.19 -3.79
CA GLN A 47 1.94 12.83 -4.18
C GLN A 47 2.05 11.33 -4.47
N GLU A 48 1.41 10.49 -3.68
CA GLU A 48 1.42 9.04 -3.86
C GLU A 48 0.59 8.64 -5.08
N ILE A 49 -0.56 9.28 -5.29
CA ILE A 49 -1.41 9.07 -6.48
C ILE A 49 -0.63 9.42 -7.75
N ALA A 50 0.17 10.49 -7.74
CA ALA A 50 0.97 10.91 -8.90
C ALA A 50 2.08 9.91 -9.28
N LYS A 51 2.47 9.00 -8.38
CA LYS A 51 3.42 7.92 -8.65
C LYS A 51 2.76 6.66 -9.20
N MET A 52 1.44 6.56 -9.12
CA MET A 52 0.71 5.38 -9.56
C MET A 52 0.62 5.30 -11.08
N LYS A 53 0.42 4.08 -11.60
CA LYS A 53 0.11 3.88 -13.02
C LYS A 53 -1.23 4.51 -13.41
N ASP A 54 -1.31 5.03 -14.62
CA ASP A 54 -2.59 5.50 -15.19
C ASP A 54 -3.61 4.35 -15.26
N GLY A 55 -4.83 4.61 -14.77
CA GLY A 55 -5.93 3.64 -14.79
C GLY A 55 -5.89 2.60 -13.66
N ILE A 56 -4.93 2.68 -12.75
CA ILE A 56 -4.81 1.82 -11.55
C ILE A 56 -6.11 1.76 -10.75
N ARG A 57 -6.31 0.65 -10.02
CA ARG A 57 -7.39 0.51 -9.05
C ARG A 57 -6.84 0.53 -7.63
N LEU A 58 -7.23 1.54 -6.85
CA LEU A 58 -6.98 1.59 -5.42
C LEU A 58 -8.23 1.13 -4.65
N ILE A 59 -8.06 0.15 -3.77
CA ILE A 59 -9.11 -0.45 -2.97
C ILE A 59 -8.77 -0.22 -1.49
N ASN A 60 -9.65 0.44 -0.75
CA ASN A 60 -9.48 0.61 0.69
C ASN A 60 -10.55 -0.20 1.43
N CYS A 61 -10.16 -1.38 1.94
CA CYS A 61 -11.00 -2.21 2.80
C CYS A 61 -10.60 -2.09 4.29
N ALA A 62 -9.74 -1.13 4.64
CA ALA A 62 -9.26 -0.92 6.00
C ALA A 62 -10.14 0.10 6.76
N ARG A 63 -9.85 1.40 6.64
CA ARG A 63 -10.55 2.48 7.36
C ARG A 63 -10.55 3.77 6.54
N GLY A 64 -11.55 4.63 6.74
CA GLY A 64 -11.56 5.98 6.15
C GLY A 64 -10.40 6.86 6.66
N GLY A 65 -9.95 7.78 5.80
CA GLY A 65 -8.83 8.69 6.08
C GLY A 65 -7.43 8.09 5.93
N LEU A 66 -7.31 6.89 5.35
CA LEU A 66 -6.01 6.35 4.89
C LEU A 66 -5.61 6.92 3.52
N TYR A 67 -6.59 7.39 2.75
CA TYR A 67 -6.37 8.22 1.58
C TYR A 67 -6.91 9.63 1.85
N THR A 68 -6.34 10.62 1.18
CA THR A 68 -6.84 11.98 1.17
C THR A 68 -7.91 12.11 0.08
N GLU A 69 -9.09 12.59 0.46
CA GLU A 69 -10.22 12.87 -0.44
C GLU A 69 -9.93 14.02 -1.42
#